data_AF-A0A1J3EF96-F1
#
_entry.id   AF-A0A1J3EF96-F1
#
_cell.length_a   1.000
_cell.length_b   1.000
_cell.length_c   1.000
_cell.angle_alpha   90.00
_cell.angle_beta   90.00
_cell.angle_gamma   90.00
#
_symmetry.space_group_name_H-M   'P 1'
#
loop_
_entity.id
_entity.type
_entity.pdbx_description
1 polymer ?
#
loop_
_entity_poly.entity_id
_entity_poly.type
_entity_poly.pdbx_seq_one_letter_code
_entity_poly.pdbx_strand_id
1 'polypeptide(L)'
;TRKDTEVKLPRATRVKNKSPAAVQITAEQMLREARERQEAEIRPPEQKITDSSELSDYRLRRRKEFEDKIRGAGRSNIQVWVKYARWEDLQKDYARARSVWERALDGDYRNHTLWLKYA
;
A
#
# COMPACT_ATOMS: atom_id res chain seq x y z
N THR A 1 65.25 -21.82 2.63
CA THR A 1 64.31 -22.08 3.73
C THR A 1 63.28 -20.97 3.77
N ARG A 2 62.13 -21.17 3.12
CA ARG A 2 61.09 -20.14 2.91
C ARG A 2 60.24 -20.02 4.18
N LYS A 3 60.20 -18.83 4.78
CA LYS A 3 59.18 -18.45 5.76
C LYS A 3 58.04 -17.73 5.04
N ASP A 4 56.88 -17.70 5.72
CA ASP A 4 55.75 -16.79 5.49
C ASP A 4 54.62 -17.31 4.59
N THR A 5 53.83 -18.23 5.16
CA THR A 5 52.38 -18.28 4.94
C THR A 5 51.67 -18.14 6.30
N GLU A 6 51.74 -16.95 6.91
CA GLU A 6 50.96 -16.67 8.11
C GLU A 6 49.54 -16.25 7.71
N VAL A 7 48.64 -17.24 7.64
CA VAL A 7 47.20 -17.00 7.52
C VAL A 7 46.72 -16.49 8.89
N LYS A 8 46.50 -15.17 9.00
CA LYS A 8 45.84 -14.57 10.17
C LYS A 8 44.37 -15.02 10.21
N LEU A 9 44.11 -16.19 10.78
CA LEU A 9 42.77 -16.58 11.17
C LEU A 9 42.25 -15.59 12.22
N PRO A 10 40.99 -15.12 12.11
CA PRO A 10 40.40 -14.26 13.12
C PRO A 10 40.46 -15.01 14.46
N ARG A 11 41.18 -14.44 15.43
CA ARG A 11 41.34 -15.02 16.75
C ARG A 11 39.96 -15.36 17.32
N ALA A 12 39.88 -16.56 17.91
CA ALA A 12 38.69 -17.06 18.59
C ALA A 12 38.05 -15.94 19.42
N THR A 13 36.81 -15.67 19.07
CA THR A 13 35.97 -14.54 19.47
C THR A 13 36.08 -14.21 20.95
N ARG A 14 36.18 -12.90 21.25
CA ARG A 14 36.16 -12.31 22.60
C ARG A 14 35.13 -13.02 23.48
N VAL A 15 35.57 -13.59 24.60
CA VAL A 15 34.69 -14.22 25.58
C VAL A 15 33.64 -13.20 26.02
N LYS A 16 32.36 -13.52 25.80
CA LYS A 16 31.23 -12.69 26.24
C LYS A 16 30.84 -13.07 27.66
N ASN A 17 30.51 -12.09 28.48
CA ASN A 17 29.99 -12.32 29.82
C ASN A 17 28.61 -13.00 29.73
N LYS A 18 28.41 -14.08 30.48
CA LYS A 18 27.17 -14.86 30.57
C LYS A 18 26.44 -14.67 31.91
N SER A 19 26.86 -13.69 32.73
CA SER A 19 26.12 -13.32 33.93
C SER A 19 24.68 -12.92 33.54
N PRO A 20 23.68 -13.24 34.39
CA PRO A 20 22.30 -12.84 34.12
C PRO A 20 22.21 -11.31 33.95
N ALA A 21 21.43 -10.87 32.95
CA ALA A 21 21.19 -9.45 32.73
C ALA A 21 20.40 -8.86 33.91
N ALA A 22 20.82 -7.68 34.38
CA ALA A 22 20.15 -6.98 35.48
C ALA A 22 18.71 -6.56 35.13
N VAL A 23 18.44 -6.32 33.84
CA VAL A 23 17.11 -6.02 33.30
C VAL A 23 16.84 -6.98 32.15
N GLN A 24 15.68 -7.61 32.15
CA GLN A 24 15.22 -8.47 31.06
C GLN A 24 14.47 -7.64 30.03
N ILE A 25 14.69 -7.92 28.74
CA ILE A 25 13.95 -7.28 27.66
C ILE A 25 12.50 -7.80 27.71
N THR A 26 11.54 -6.90 27.89
CA THR A 26 10.12 -7.26 27.93
C THR A 26 9.46 -7.10 26.56
N ALA A 27 8.34 -7.79 26.35
CA ALA A 27 7.53 -7.61 25.15
C ALA A 27 7.07 -6.14 24.99
N GLU A 28 6.72 -5.48 26.09
CA GLU A 28 6.33 -4.06 26.07
C GLU A 28 7.48 -3.17 25.57
N GLN A 29 8.70 -3.41 26.04
CA GLN A 29 9.88 -2.63 25.63
C GLN A 29 10.13 -2.75 24.13
N MET A 30 10.04 -3.96 23.57
CA MET A 30 10.19 -4.17 22.13
C MET A 30 9.10 -3.47 21.33
N LEU A 31 7.83 -3.58 21.76
CA LEU A 31 6.70 -2.96 21.06
C LEU A 31 6.76 -1.43 21.10
N ARG A 32 7.20 -0.86 22.23
CA ARG A 32 7.40 0.60 22.38
C ARG A 32 8.53 1.10 21.50
N GLU A 33 9.70 0.44 21.56
CA GLU A 33 10.88 0.80 20.77
C GLU A 33 10.61 0.67 19.25
N ALA A 34 9.88 -0.37 18.84
CA ALA A 34 9.46 -0.54 17.45
C ALA A 34 8.57 0.60 16.96
N ARG A 35 7.63 1.07 17.80
CA ARG A 35 6.75 2.19 17.48
C ARG A 35 7.52 3.52 17.43
N GLU A 36 8.42 3.76 18.37
CA GLU A 36 9.24 4.99 18.43
C GLU A 36 10.24 5.09 17.27
N ARG A 37 10.78 3.95 16.82
CA ARG A 37 11.69 3.87 15.68
C ARG A 37 10.98 3.70 14.35
N GLN A 38 9.64 3.69 14.32
CA GLN A 38 8.92 3.58 13.07
C GLN A 38 9.23 4.81 12.22
N GLU A 39 9.95 4.60 11.13
CA GLU A 39 10.23 5.66 10.16
C GLU A 39 8.91 6.25 9.65
N ALA A 40 8.91 7.56 9.41
CA ALA A 40 7.74 8.22 8.87
C ALA A 40 7.34 7.59 7.53
N GLU A 41 6.05 7.35 7.36
CA GLU A 41 5.51 6.87 6.08
C GLU A 41 5.92 7.86 4.97
N ILE A 42 6.58 7.34 3.93
CA ILE A 42 6.99 8.14 2.78
C ILE A 42 5.73 8.57 2.03
N ARG A 43 5.31 9.82 2.23
CA ARG A 43 4.16 10.41 1.53
C ARG A 43 4.61 10.99 0.19
N PRO A 44 3.92 10.69 -0.92
CA PRO A 44 4.16 11.39 -2.18
C PRO A 44 3.97 12.90 -2.04
N PRO A 45 4.72 13.73 -2.80
CA PRO A 45 4.54 15.18 -2.78
C PRO A 45 3.18 15.58 -3.34
N GLU A 46 2.64 16.71 -2.85
CA GLU A 46 1.39 17.26 -3.38
C GLU A 46 1.57 17.76 -4.82
N GLN A 47 0.88 17.12 -5.77
CA GLN A 47 0.89 17.50 -7.18
C GLN A 47 -0.33 18.39 -7.48
N LYS A 48 -0.09 19.62 -7.98
CA LYS A 48 -1.13 20.51 -8.48
C LYS A 48 -1.27 20.34 -9.98
N ILE A 49 -2.49 20.15 -10.47
CA ILE A 49 -2.79 19.99 -11.90
C ILE A 49 -3.07 21.39 -12.45
N THR A 50 -2.33 21.81 -13.48
CA THR A 50 -2.40 23.17 -14.02
C THR A 50 -3.06 23.24 -15.39
N ASP A 51 -2.82 22.23 -16.23
CA ASP A 51 -3.34 22.18 -17.61
C ASP A 51 -4.35 21.04 -17.83
N SER A 52 -5.19 21.23 -18.84
CA SER A 52 -6.13 20.25 -19.39
C SER A 52 -5.46 18.95 -19.86
N SER A 53 -4.25 19.02 -20.45
CA SER A 53 -3.50 17.83 -20.85
C SER A 53 -3.10 17.01 -19.63
N GLU A 54 -2.53 17.67 -18.61
CA GLU A 54 -2.14 17.04 -17.34
C GLU A 54 -3.33 16.41 -16.62
N LEU A 55 -4.49 17.07 -16.66
CA LEU A 55 -5.73 16.55 -16.11
C LEU A 55 -6.18 15.28 -16.82
N SER A 56 -6.00 15.21 -18.14
CA SER A 56 -6.34 14.02 -18.94
C SER A 56 -5.42 12.83 -18.62
N ASP A 57 -4.12 13.09 -18.46
CA ASP A 57 -3.13 12.08 -18.07
C ASP A 57 -3.37 11.59 -16.64
N TYR A 58 -3.71 12.51 -15.73
CA TYR A 58 -4.13 12.17 -14.37
C TYR A 58 -5.33 11.24 -14.37
N ARG A 59 -6.36 11.57 -15.16
CA ARG A 59 -7.57 10.73 -15.30
C ARG A 59 -7.22 9.35 -15.85
N LEU A 60 -6.39 9.29 -16.90
CA LEU A 60 -5.99 8.03 -17.52
C LEU A 60 -5.25 7.12 -16.54
N ARG A 61 -4.25 7.66 -15.84
CA ARG A 61 -3.49 6.92 -14.82
C ARG A 61 -4.41 6.44 -13.69
N ARG A 62 -5.28 7.32 -13.19
CA ARG A 62 -6.18 6.99 -12.08
C ARG A 62 -7.22 5.94 -12.46
N ARG A 63 -7.77 5.99 -13.67
CA ARG A 63 -8.65 4.95 -14.23
C ARG A 63 -7.93 3.61 -14.34
N LYS A 64 -6.70 3.62 -14.84
CA LYS A 64 -5.88 2.40 -14.93
C LYS A 64 -5.65 1.77 -13.55
N GLU A 65 -5.33 2.56 -12.52
CA GLU A 65 -5.18 2.06 -11.15
C GLU A 65 -6.46 1.37 -10.63
N PHE A 66 -7.65 1.91 -10.94
CA PHE A 66 -8.91 1.28 -10.55
C PHE A 66 -9.16 -0.01 -11.33
N GLU A 67 -8.99 0.00 -12.64
CA GLU A 67 -9.19 -1.19 -13.49
C GLU A 67 -8.18 -2.30 -13.14
N ASP A 68 -6.93 -1.97 -12.82
CA ASP A 68 -5.93 -2.94 -12.38
C ASP A 68 -6.30 -3.54 -11.02
N LYS A 69 -6.86 -2.76 -10.08
CA LYS A 69 -7.40 -3.27 -8.82
C LYS A 69 -8.60 -4.19 -9.04
N ILE A 70 -9.49 -3.85 -9.96
CA ILE A 70 -10.65 -4.68 -10.33
C ILE A 70 -10.17 -5.99 -10.98
N ARG A 71 -9.13 -5.93 -11.83
CA ARG A 71 -8.53 -7.10 -12.47
C ARG A 71 -7.83 -8.01 -11.44
N GLY A 72 -7.10 -7.43 -10.50
CA GLY A 72 -6.31 -8.17 -9.51
C GLY A 72 -7.11 -8.75 -8.34
N ALA A 73 -8.05 -8.00 -7.77
CA ALA A 73 -8.85 -8.43 -6.62
C ALA A 73 -10.12 -9.22 -6.99
N GLY A 74 -10.37 -9.39 -8.29
CA GLY A 74 -11.58 -10.01 -8.82
C GLY A 74 -12.81 -9.10 -8.69
N ARG A 75 -13.87 -9.44 -9.46
CA ARG A 75 -15.12 -8.67 -9.50
C ARG A 75 -15.82 -8.55 -8.13
N SER A 76 -15.47 -9.38 -7.17
CA SER A 76 -16.08 -9.46 -5.84
C SER A 76 -15.73 -8.29 -4.91
N ASN A 77 -14.69 -7.49 -5.19
CA ASN A 77 -14.34 -6.37 -4.32
C ASN A 77 -15.19 -5.11 -4.62
N ILE A 78 -16.40 -5.10 -4.07
CA ILE A 78 -17.41 -4.03 -4.24
C ILE A 78 -16.89 -2.66 -3.80
N GLN A 79 -16.02 -2.60 -2.80
CA GLN A 79 -15.49 -1.32 -2.32
C GLN A 79 -14.64 -0.60 -3.36
N VAL A 80 -13.94 -1.34 -4.23
CA VAL A 80 -13.17 -0.75 -5.34
C VAL A 80 -14.11 -0.14 -6.37
N TRP A 81 -15.20 -0.84 -6.73
CA TRP A 81 -16.22 -0.34 -7.66
C TRP A 81 -16.88 0.95 -7.15
N VAL A 82 -17.30 0.98 -5.88
CA VAL A 82 -17.90 2.18 -5.28
C VAL A 82 -16.93 3.36 -5.28
N LYS A 83 -15.65 3.14 -4.94
CA LYS A 83 -14.63 4.19 -4.96
C LYS A 83 -14.36 4.70 -6.38
N TYR A 84 -14.38 3.81 -7.37
CA TYR A 84 -14.18 4.17 -8.77
C TYR A 84 -15.35 5.01 -9.31
N ALA A 85 -16.59 4.55 -9.10
CA ALA A 85 -17.76 5.26 -9.57
C ALA A 85 -17.89 6.66 -8.93
N ARG A 86 -17.69 6.76 -7.61
CA ARG A 86 -17.64 8.07 -6.92
C ARG A 86 -16.53 8.98 -7.44
N TRP A 87 -15.39 8.42 -7.84
CA TRP A 87 -14.32 9.22 -8.41
C TRP A 87 -14.70 9.76 -9.79
N GLU A 88 -15.36 8.97 -10.65
CA GLU A 88 -15.90 9.46 -11.94
C GLU A 88 -16.98 10.54 -11.74
N ASP A 89 -17.83 10.41 -10.70
CA ASP A 89 -18.81 11.45 -10.33
C ASP A 89 -18.13 12.77 -9.95
N LEU A 90 -17.02 12.71 -9.18
CA LEU A 90 -16.20 13.88 -8.86
C LEU A 90 -15.54 14.50 -10.10
N GLN A 91 -15.26 13.69 -11.13
CA GLN A 91 -14.77 14.18 -12.43
C GLN A 91 -15.89 14.76 -13.31
N LYS A 92 -17.16 14.68 -12.87
CA LYS A 92 -18.37 15.05 -13.61
C LYS A 92 -18.59 14.22 -14.88
N ASP A 93 -18.02 13.01 -14.94
CA ASP A 93 -18.17 12.08 -16.06
C ASP A 93 -19.25 11.03 -15.72
N TYR A 94 -20.50 11.49 -15.67
CA TYR A 94 -21.63 10.67 -15.22
C TYR A 94 -21.93 9.48 -16.14
N ALA A 95 -21.58 9.58 -17.43
CA ALA A 95 -21.77 8.50 -18.38
C ALA A 95 -20.86 7.31 -18.02
N ARG A 96 -19.60 7.59 -17.68
CA ARG A 96 -18.68 6.55 -17.19
C ARG A 96 -19.06 6.05 -15.81
N ALA A 97 -19.45 6.94 -14.90
CA ALA A 97 -19.89 6.53 -13.57
C ALA A 97 -21.03 5.50 -13.65
N ARG A 98 -22.04 5.73 -14.51
CA ARG A 98 -23.11 4.75 -14.79
C ARG A 98 -22.56 3.42 -15.31
N SER A 99 -21.68 3.43 -16.31
CA SER A 99 -21.07 2.20 -16.83
C SER A 99 -20.31 1.41 -15.75
N VAL A 100 -19.64 2.10 -14.82
CA VAL A 100 -18.95 1.46 -13.69
C VAL A 100 -19.96 0.85 -12.71
N TRP A 101 -21.06 1.54 -12.41
CA TRP A 101 -22.14 1.02 -11.56
C TRP A 101 -22.82 -0.20 -12.17
N GLU A 102 -23.15 -0.15 -13.47
CA GLU A 102 -23.76 -1.28 -14.20
C GLU A 102 -22.84 -2.51 -14.20
N ARG A 103 -21.54 -2.33 -14.49
CA ARG A 103 -20.56 -3.42 -14.40
C ARG A 103 -20.42 -4.01 -12.99
N ALA A 104 -20.58 -3.19 -11.95
CA ALA A 104 -20.55 -3.65 -10.58
C ALA A 104 -21.82 -4.45 -10.23
N LEU A 105 -22.98 -4.02 -10.74
CA LEU A 105 -24.27 -4.69 -10.59
C LEU A 105 -24.31 -6.03 -11.34
N ASP A 106 -23.70 -6.13 -12.52
CA ASP A 106 -23.55 -7.39 -13.25
C ASP A 106 -22.83 -8.46 -12.41
N GLY A 107 -21.92 -8.05 -11.53
CA GLY A 107 -21.21 -8.94 -10.61
C GLY A 107 -22.02 -9.34 -9.37
N ASP A 108 -22.70 -8.39 -8.74
CA ASP A 108 -23.47 -8.62 -7.50
C ASP A 108 -24.74 -7.76 -7.41
N TYR A 109 -25.73 -8.09 -8.25
CA TYR A 109 -27.02 -7.38 -8.32
C TYR A 109 -27.87 -7.55 -7.05
N ARG A 110 -27.59 -8.56 -6.21
CA ARG A 110 -28.37 -8.84 -4.98
C ARG A 110 -27.99 -7.90 -3.84
N ASN A 111 -26.88 -7.20 -3.96
CA ASN A 111 -26.42 -6.27 -2.95
C ASN A 111 -27.18 -4.94 -3.01
N HIS A 112 -28.20 -4.81 -2.15
CA HIS A 112 -29.00 -3.59 -2.02
C HIS A 112 -28.17 -2.33 -1.72
N THR A 113 -27.02 -2.46 -1.06
CA THR A 113 -26.17 -1.28 -0.75
C THR A 113 -25.53 -0.67 -2.00
N LEU A 114 -25.40 -1.46 -3.08
CA LEU A 114 -24.88 -0.98 -4.36
C LEU A 114 -25.93 -0.10 -5.04
N TRP A 115 -27.18 -0.56 -5.07
CA TRP A 115 -28.34 0.20 -5.57
C TRP A 115 -28.54 1.52 -4.80
N LEU A 116 -28.46 1.48 -3.47
CA LEU A 116 -28.61 2.69 -2.63
C LEU A 116 -27.51 3.74 -2.85
N LYS A 117 -26.33 3.34 -3.33
CA LYS A 117 -25.24 4.28 -3.63
C LYS A 117 -25.26 4.77 -5.07
N TYR A 118 -25.98 4.07 -5.94
CA TYR A 118 -26.16 4.45 -7.34
C TYR A 118 -27.31 5.45 -7.52
N ALA A 119 -28.38 5.28 -6.73
CA ALA A 119 -29.51 6.23 -6.65
C ALA A 119 -29.11 7.57 -6.03
#